data_AF-A0A930F1G0-F1
#
_entry.id   AF-A0A930F1G0-F1
#
_cell.length_a   1.000
_cell.length_b   1.000
_cell.length_c   1.000
_cell.angle_alpha   90.00
_cell.angle_beta   90.00
_cell.angle_gamma   90.00
#
_symmetry.space_group_name_H-M   'P 1'
#
loop_
_entity.id
_entity.type
_entity.pdbx_description
1 polymer ?
#
loop_
_entity_poly.entity_id
_entity_poly.type
_entity_poly.pdbx_seq_one_letter_code
_entity_poly.pdbx_strand_id
1 'polypeptide(L)'
;METISKVLFWVANSLLIPDVIILLILFVRALLLTGSFYNQFITKFKNDKALDNAIKNLSAENIDELRNLLPKKDNSLYIRYLRDLLAHSPSDAYSDFMISNFENEAEKDIATSKLLAKVGPVLGLIGTL
;
A
#
# COMPACT_ATOMS: atom_id res chain seq x y z
N MET A 1 43.48 14.70 -29.55
CA MET A 1 42.61 15.19 -28.45
C MET A 1 41.24 15.62 -28.98
N GLU A 2 41.15 16.37 -30.08
CA GLU A 2 39.88 16.77 -30.70
C GLU A 2 38.96 15.61 -31.12
N THR A 3 39.50 14.51 -31.66
CA THR A 3 38.68 13.38 -32.15
C THR A 3 37.94 12.67 -31.03
N ILE A 4 38.61 12.48 -29.89
CA ILE A 4 38.02 11.85 -28.69
C ILE A 4 36.94 12.78 -28.11
N SER A 5 37.20 14.09 -28.05
CA SER A 5 36.24 15.07 -27.57
C SER A 5 35.00 15.18 -28.47
N LYS A 6 35.18 15.14 -29.81
CA LYS A 6 34.08 15.12 -30.79
C LYS A 6 33.22 13.86 -30.69
N VAL A 7 33.84 12.68 -30.54
CA VAL A 7 33.12 11.42 -30.34
C VAL A 7 32.34 11.44 -29.03
N LEU A 8 32.96 11.89 -27.92
CA LEU A 8 32.30 11.99 -26.63
C LEU A 8 31.10 12.94 -26.65
N PHE A 9 31.23 14.09 -27.31
CA PHE A 9 30.14 15.06 -27.48
C PHE A 9 28.99 14.50 -28.31
N TRP A 10 29.30 13.71 -29.34
CA TRP A 10 28.29 13.07 -30.17
C TRP A 10 27.53 11.98 -29.41
N VAL A 11 28.23 11.17 -28.61
CA VAL A 11 27.62 10.16 -27.73
C VAL A 11 26.74 10.83 -26.67
N ALA A 12 27.23 11.88 -26.01
CA ALA A 12 26.47 12.61 -24.99
C ALA A 12 25.19 13.23 -25.57
N ASN A 13 25.27 13.90 -26.72
CA ASN A 13 24.09 14.51 -27.36
C ASN A 13 23.11 13.46 -27.90
N SER A 14 23.60 12.35 -28.44
CA SER A 14 22.75 11.26 -28.90
C SER A 14 22.04 10.55 -27.74
N LEU A 15 22.60 10.60 -26.53
CA LEU A 15 22.01 10.00 -25.34
C LEU A 15 21.04 10.96 -24.63
N LEU A 16 21.25 12.27 -24.75
CA LEU A 16 20.44 13.30 -24.08
C LEU A 16 18.97 13.28 -24.54
N ILE A 17 18.71 13.23 -25.85
CA ILE A 17 17.33 13.29 -26.37
C ILE A 17 16.51 12.06 -25.95
N PRO A 18 16.99 10.81 -26.12
CA PRO A 18 16.28 9.62 -25.63
C PRO A 18 16.11 9.62 -24.11
N ASP A 19 17.11 10.06 -23.35
CA ASP A 19 17.05 10.12 -21.90
C ASP A 19 15.93 11.04 -21.40
N VAL A 20 15.83 12.26 -21.97
CA VAL A 20 14.77 13.22 -21.61
C VAL A 20 13.37 12.65 -21.93
N ILE A 21 13.21 11.95 -23.05
CA ILE A 21 11.92 11.30 -23.40
C ILE A 21 11.57 10.22 -22.38
N ILE A 22 12.52 9.36 -22.03
CA ILE A 22 12.31 8.29 -21.03
C ILE A 22 11.95 8.91 -19.67
N LEU A 23 12.69 9.93 -19.24
CA LEU A 23 12.42 10.64 -17.99
C LEU A 23 11.02 11.25 -17.98
N LEU A 24 10.57 11.85 -19.08
CA LEU A 24 9.23 12.44 -19.17
C LEU A 24 8.13 11.37 -19.06
N ILE A 25 8.29 10.22 -19.74
CA ILE A 25 7.35 9.09 -19.63
C ILE A 25 7.31 8.56 -18.18
N LEU A 26 8.48 8.37 -17.56
CA LEU A 26 8.58 7.90 -16.18
C LEU A 26 7.98 8.91 -15.20
N PHE A 27 8.16 10.21 -15.44
CA PHE A 27 7.60 11.28 -14.63
C PHE A 27 6.07 11.28 -14.68
N VAL A 28 5.48 11.18 -15.88
CA VAL A 28 4.02 11.05 -16.02
C VAL A 28 3.51 9.80 -15.30
N ARG A 29 4.20 8.67 -15.44
CA ARG A 29 3.84 7.43 -14.73
C ARG A 29 3.91 7.62 -13.21
N ALA A 30 4.92 8.31 -12.69
CA ALA A 30 5.06 8.62 -11.27
C ALA A 30 3.92 9.51 -10.76
N LEU A 31 3.48 10.50 -11.55
CA LEU A 31 2.31 11.34 -11.22
C LEU A 31 1.02 10.51 -11.18
N LEU A 32 0.79 9.64 -12.16
CA LEU A 32 -0.38 8.75 -12.20
C LEU A 32 -0.38 7.78 -11.01
N LEU A 33 0.76 7.18 -10.69
CA LEU A 33 0.90 6.29 -9.53
C LEU A 33 0.61 7.04 -8.24
N THR A 34 1.22 8.21 -8.04
CA THR A 34 1.01 9.05 -6.86
C THR A 34 -0.46 9.47 -6.72
N GLY A 35 -1.09 9.91 -7.81
CA GLY A 35 -2.51 10.26 -7.83
C GLY A 35 -3.42 9.07 -7.51
N SER A 36 -3.13 7.90 -8.08
CA SER A 36 -3.89 6.68 -7.80
C SER A 36 -3.74 6.21 -6.34
N PHE A 37 -2.54 6.36 -5.77
CA PHE A 37 -2.26 6.05 -4.37
C PHE A 37 -3.01 7.03 -3.45
N TYR A 38 -3.00 8.32 -3.76
CA TYR A 38 -3.74 9.33 -3.01
C TYR A 38 -5.24 9.05 -3.03
N ASN A 39 -5.81 8.70 -4.20
CA ASN A 39 -7.21 8.35 -4.30
C ASN A 39 -7.57 7.10 -3.46
N GLN A 40 -6.72 6.07 -3.50
CA GLN A 40 -6.89 4.88 -2.66
C GLN A 40 -6.84 5.22 -1.17
N PHE A 41 -5.90 6.07 -0.77
CA PHE A 41 -5.74 6.52 0.62
C PHE A 41 -6.98 7.26 1.12
N ILE A 42 -7.48 8.25 0.37
CA ILE A 42 -8.68 9.00 0.74
C ILE A 42 -9.92 8.10 0.77
N THR A 43 -10.05 7.19 -0.20
CA THR A 43 -11.16 6.23 -0.23
C THR A 43 -11.14 5.32 0.99
N LYS A 44 -9.96 4.81 1.37
CA LYS A 44 -9.78 4.00 2.58
C LYS A 44 -10.21 4.79 3.82
N PHE A 45 -9.71 6.02 4.00
CA PHE A 45 -10.07 6.86 5.15
C PHE A 45 -11.57 7.13 5.25
N LYS A 46 -12.25 7.41 4.13
CA LYS A 46 -13.70 7.62 4.10
C LYS A 46 -14.46 6.34 4.48
N ASN A 47 -14.05 5.20 3.94
CA ASN A 47 -14.66 3.90 4.24
C ASN A 47 -14.47 3.54 5.71
N ASP A 48 -13.26 3.73 6.25
CA ASP A 48 -12.94 3.44 7.65
C ASP A 48 -13.83 4.26 8.60
N LYS A 49 -14.05 5.55 8.31
CA LYS A 49 -14.95 6.40 9.11
C LYS A 49 -16.42 5.97 9.02
N ALA A 50 -16.88 5.55 7.84
CA ALA A 50 -18.25 5.08 7.67
C ALA A 50 -18.48 3.74 8.39
N LEU A 51 -17.51 2.82 8.28
CA LEU A 51 -17.54 1.51 8.90
C LEU A 51 -17.42 1.59 10.43
N ASP A 52 -16.54 2.44 10.97
CA ASP A 52 -16.39 2.63 12.41
C ASP A 52 -17.73 3.02 13.07
N ASN A 53 -18.48 3.94 12.45
CA ASN A 53 -19.81 4.31 12.93
C ASN A 53 -20.81 3.16 12.84
N ALA A 54 -20.81 2.42 11.73
CA ALA A 54 -21.72 1.28 11.55
C ALA A 54 -21.43 0.15 12.54
N ILE A 55 -20.16 -0.12 12.83
CA ILE A 55 -19.73 -1.16 13.77
C ILE A 55 -20.03 -0.78 15.21
N LYS A 56 -19.83 0.48 15.60
CA LYS A 56 -20.15 0.94 16.96
C LYS A 56 -21.64 0.88 17.30
N ASN A 57 -22.50 1.02 16.28
CA ASN A 57 -23.95 0.94 16.42
C ASN A 57 -24.51 -0.43 15.98
N LEU A 58 -23.64 -1.46 15.87
CA LEU A 58 -24.03 -2.78 15.41
C LEU A 58 -24.99 -3.46 16.41
N SER A 59 -26.07 -4.00 15.89
CA SER A 59 -27.09 -4.79 16.56
C SER A 59 -27.39 -6.03 15.71
N ALA A 60 -28.12 -7.00 16.27
CA ALA A 60 -28.49 -8.21 15.51
C ALA A 60 -29.34 -7.91 14.26
N GLU A 61 -30.00 -6.74 14.21
CA GLU A 61 -30.93 -6.36 13.14
C GLU A 61 -30.26 -5.61 11.98
N ASN A 62 -29.11 -4.96 12.21
CA ASN A 62 -28.44 -4.13 11.19
C ASN A 62 -27.15 -4.76 10.63
N ILE A 63 -26.91 -6.05 10.88
CA ILE A 63 -25.78 -6.80 10.32
C ILE A 63 -25.79 -6.75 8.79
N ASP A 64 -26.96 -6.87 8.17
CA ASP A 64 -27.09 -6.84 6.72
C ASP A 64 -26.82 -5.43 6.14
N GLU A 65 -27.11 -4.37 6.90
CA GLU A 65 -26.73 -3.00 6.52
C GLU A 65 -25.21 -2.84 6.52
N LEU A 66 -24.52 -3.38 7.54
CA LEU A 66 -23.06 -3.37 7.60
C LEU A 66 -22.45 -4.16 6.42
N ARG A 67 -23.02 -5.32 6.07
CA ARG A 67 -22.58 -6.10 4.90
C ARG A 67 -22.70 -5.30 3.60
N ASN A 68 -23.78 -4.55 3.44
CA ASN A 68 -24.01 -3.70 2.26
C ASN A 68 -23.11 -2.45 2.23
N LEU A 69 -22.65 -1.99 3.39
CA LEU A 69 -21.76 -0.83 3.51
C LEU A 69 -20.29 -1.16 3.17
N LEU A 70 -19.91 -2.44 3.20
CA LEU A 70 -18.57 -2.87 2.80
C LEU A 70 -18.28 -2.51 1.34
N PRO A 71 -17.07 -1.98 1.04
CA PRO A 71 -16.70 -1.68 -0.34
C PRO A 71 -16.66 -2.95 -1.19
N LYS A 72 -16.99 -2.89 -2.48
CA LYS A 72 -17.02 -4.09 -3.36
C LYS A 72 -15.66 -4.77 -3.52
N LYS A 73 -14.57 -4.01 -3.41
CA LYS A 73 -13.20 -4.50 -3.49
C LYS A 73 -12.55 -4.37 -2.13
N ASP A 74 -11.82 -5.40 -1.72
CA ASP A 74 -11.03 -5.37 -0.51
C ASP A 74 -9.84 -4.42 -0.72
N ASN A 75 -9.94 -3.24 -0.11
CA ASN A 75 -8.96 -2.17 -0.18
C ASN A 75 -8.01 -2.17 1.04
N SER A 76 -8.25 -3.05 2.01
CA SER A 76 -7.39 -3.25 3.18
C SER A 76 -7.56 -4.67 3.73
N LEU A 77 -6.55 -5.13 4.47
CA LEU A 77 -6.57 -6.41 5.16
C LEU A 77 -7.78 -6.55 6.08
N TYR A 78 -8.09 -5.47 6.82
CA TYR A 78 -9.23 -5.41 7.72
C TYR A 78 -10.58 -5.63 7.01
N ILE A 79 -10.80 -5.04 5.83
CA ILE A 79 -12.04 -5.24 5.06
C ILE A 79 -12.22 -6.69 4.66
N ARG A 80 -11.14 -7.36 4.24
CA ARG A 80 -11.16 -8.78 3.87
C ARG A 80 -11.62 -9.65 5.05
N TYR A 81 -10.96 -9.50 6.21
CA TYR A 81 -11.33 -10.27 7.40
C TYR A 81 -12.71 -9.93 7.94
N LEU A 82 -13.12 -8.65 7.89
CA LEU A 82 -14.48 -8.25 8.27
C LEU A 82 -15.53 -8.88 7.36
N ARG A 83 -15.29 -8.93 6.04
CA ARG A 83 -16.17 -9.61 5.09
C ARG A 83 -16.28 -11.10 5.39
N ASP A 84 -15.15 -11.76 5.63
CA ASP A 84 -15.12 -13.20 5.91
C ASP A 84 -15.85 -13.53 7.22
N LEU A 85 -15.66 -12.69 8.25
CA LEU A 85 -16.37 -12.79 9.53
C LEU A 85 -17.88 -12.61 9.36
N LEU A 86 -18.29 -11.62 8.58
CA LEU A 86 -19.71 -11.38 8.28
C LEU A 86 -20.32 -12.43 7.36
N ALA A 87 -19.54 -13.22 6.62
CA ALA A 87 -20.05 -14.26 5.71
C ALA A 87 -20.44 -15.56 6.43
N HIS A 88 -19.92 -15.79 7.64
CA HIS A 88 -20.17 -17.00 8.42
C HIS A 88 -21.20 -16.76 9.53
N SER A 89 -21.81 -17.85 10.02
CA SER A 89 -22.67 -17.78 11.20
C SER A 89 -21.85 -17.34 12.42
N PRO A 90 -22.39 -16.50 13.31
CA PRO A 90 -21.68 -16.05 14.50
C PRO A 90 -21.21 -17.25 15.34
N SER A 91 -19.90 -17.34 15.56
CA SER A 91 -19.27 -18.37 16.38
C SER A 91 -18.03 -17.77 17.03
N ASP A 92 -17.91 -17.93 18.35
CA ASP A 92 -16.77 -17.40 19.11
C ASP A 92 -15.46 -18.00 18.62
N ALA A 93 -15.40 -19.33 18.45
CA ALA A 93 -14.21 -20.03 17.99
C ALA A 93 -13.77 -19.57 16.58
N TYR A 94 -14.72 -19.32 15.68
CA TYR A 94 -14.40 -18.81 14.34
C TYR A 94 -13.92 -17.35 14.39
N SER A 95 -14.54 -16.53 15.24
CA SER A 95 -14.18 -15.12 15.42
C SER A 95 -12.75 -15.00 15.97
N ASP A 96 -12.42 -15.77 17.00
CA ASP A 96 -11.08 -15.80 17.60
C ASP A 96 -10.02 -16.28 16.60
N PHE A 97 -10.34 -17.31 15.80
CA PHE A 97 -9.48 -17.79 14.74
C PHE A 97 -9.24 -16.72 13.67
N MET A 98 -10.28 -16.00 13.24
CA MET A 98 -10.15 -14.92 12.25
C MET A 98 -9.32 -13.75 12.78
N ILE A 99 -9.57 -13.32 14.03
CA ILE A 99 -8.79 -12.24 14.69
C ILE A 99 -7.32 -12.65 14.79
N SER A 100 -7.03 -13.88 15.22
CA SER A 100 -5.65 -14.38 15.32
C SER A 100 -4.94 -14.41 13.97
N ASN A 101 -5.62 -14.82 12.90
CA ASN A 101 -5.04 -14.81 11.56
C ASN A 101 -4.79 -13.39 11.04
N PHE A 102 -5.73 -12.48 11.29
CA PHE A 102 -5.57 -11.06 10.96
C PHE A 102 -4.34 -10.46 11.64
N GLU A 103 -4.16 -10.69 12.94
CA GLU A 103 -3.00 -10.20 13.70
C GLU A 103 -1.68 -10.76 13.15
N ASN A 104 -1.64 -12.06 12.85
CA ASN A 104 -0.47 -12.72 12.28
C ASN A 104 -0.11 -12.17 10.88
N GLU A 105 -1.09 -11.94 10.03
CA GLU A 105 -0.87 -11.40 8.68
C GLU A 105 -0.47 -9.92 8.72
N ALA A 106 -1.09 -9.14 9.62
CA ALA A 106 -0.70 -7.75 9.86
C ALA A 106 0.74 -7.64 10.40
N GLU A 107 1.16 -8.51 11.31
CA GLU A 107 2.53 -8.51 11.83
C GLU A 107 3.55 -8.84 10.73
N LYS A 108 3.22 -9.79 9.83
CA LYS A 108 4.06 -10.12 8.66
C LYS A 108 4.22 -8.94 7.71
N ASP A 109 3.15 -8.18 7.46
CA ASP A 109 3.18 -7.01 6.57
C ASP A 109 4.13 -5.92 7.10
N ILE A 110 4.19 -5.74 8.43
CA ILE A 110 5.02 -4.72 9.07
C ILE A 110 6.45 -5.23 9.36
N ALA A 111 6.67 -6.55 9.34
CA ALA A 111 7.94 -7.18 9.72
C ALA A 111 9.13 -6.65 8.90
N THR A 112 9.02 -6.56 7.58
CA THR A 112 10.10 -6.06 6.73
C THR A 112 10.45 -4.61 7.06
N SER A 113 9.44 -3.77 7.27
CA SER A 113 9.63 -2.37 7.67
C SER A 113 10.32 -2.26 9.04
N LYS A 114 9.93 -3.10 10.02
CA LYS A 114 10.60 -3.17 11.33
C LYS A 114 12.06 -3.60 11.21
N LEU A 115 12.35 -4.57 10.34
CA LEU A 115 13.71 -5.03 10.09
C LEU A 115 14.56 -3.93 9.45
N LEU A 116 14.04 -3.26 8.42
CA LEU A 116 14.73 -2.14 7.76
C LEU A 116 15.00 -0.98 8.74
N ALA A 117 14.04 -0.64 9.59
CA ALA A 117 14.22 0.39 10.61
C ALA A 117 15.33 0.04 11.62
N LYS A 118 15.56 -1.24 11.91
CA LYS A 118 16.65 -1.71 12.79
C LYS A 118 17.99 -1.78 12.08
N VAL A 119 18.02 -2.26 10.84
CA VAL A 119 19.25 -2.51 10.07
C VAL A 119 19.79 -1.22 9.44
N GLY A 120 18.91 -0.28 9.05
CA GLY A 120 19.29 0.97 8.41
C GLY A 120 20.36 1.78 9.16
N PRO A 121 20.18 2.04 10.47
CA PRO A 121 21.19 2.73 11.27
C PRO A 121 22.52 1.98 11.34
N VAL A 122 22.50 0.65 11.42
CA VAL A 122 23.72 -0.19 11.49
C VAL A 122 24.50 -0.11 10.18
N LEU A 123 23.82 -0.20 9.04
CA LEU A 123 24.46 -0.03 7.73
C LEU A 123 25.03 1.38 7.56
N GLY A 124 24.33 2.40 8.05
CA GLY A 124 24.83 3.78 8.04
C GLY A 124 26.11 3.96 8.86
N LEU A 125 26.16 3.38 10.06
CA LEU A 125 27.35 3.42 10.92
C LEU A 125 28.56 2.73 10.27
N ILE A 126 28.37 1.56 9.66
CA ILE A 126 29.45 0.83 8.97
C ILE A 126 30.01 1.64 7.80
N GLY A 127 29.17 2.37 7.07
CA GLY A 127 29.62 3.21 5.95
C GLY A 127 30.35 4.50 6.35
N THR A 128 30.34 4.85 7.64
CA THR A 128 31.05 6.04 8.18
C THR A 128 32.40 5.72 8.84
N LEU A 129 32.72 4.43 9.02
CA LEU A 129 34.02 3.93 9.48
C LEU A 129 34.94 3.66 8.29
#